data_AF-A0A293M8M2-F1
#
_entry.id   AF-A0A293M8M2-F1
#
_cell.length_a   1.000
_cell.length_b   1.000
_cell.length_c   1.000
_cell.angle_alpha   90.00
_cell.angle_beta   90.00
_cell.angle_gamma   90.00
#
_symmetry.space_group_name_H-M   'P 1'
#
loop_
_entity.id
_entity.type
_entity.pdbx_description
1 polymer ?
#
loop_
_entity_poly.entity_id
_entity_poly.type
_entity_poly.pdbx_seq_one_letter_code
_entity_poly.pdbx_strand_id
1 'polypeptide(L)'
;MAGKKEFTRTVAYSSLLNNPNVAGPAVPYSRDYKRKFEYLKSKLPKPSNIPNKFAMKVTRAKVLEDTYRILSTVTSVERLRSKLWIEFDDEEVLDYGGASREFFYLLSREMFNPYYGLFEYSAADNYTLQINPVSGMCNEDHLSYFKFIGRIAGMAVYHGKLLDAFFIRPFYKMMLGKTITLKDMEAVDTEYYNSLRWIMDNDPADLDLRFCVDEDLFGQMQQRELKPDGANLAVTQANKAESSGDLRPASNLR
;
A
#
# COMPACT_ATOMS: atom_id res chain seq x y z
N MET A 1 15.90 3.49 -49.61
CA MET A 1 15.38 4.77 -49.11
C MET A 1 13.94 4.59 -48.66
N ALA A 2 13.48 5.47 -47.76
CA ALA A 2 12.17 5.55 -47.09
C ALA A 2 12.09 4.75 -45.77
N GLY A 3 12.33 5.48 -44.67
CA GLY A 3 12.45 4.98 -43.31
C GLY A 3 11.13 4.79 -42.57
N LYS A 4 11.16 3.84 -41.64
CA LYS A 4 10.18 3.67 -40.56
C LYS A 4 10.22 4.89 -39.65
N LYS A 5 9.08 5.58 -39.49
CA LYS A 5 8.86 6.50 -38.37
C LYS A 5 8.12 5.72 -37.28
N GLU A 6 8.81 5.50 -36.17
CA GLU A 6 8.22 5.06 -34.91
C GLU A 6 7.27 6.15 -34.38
N PHE A 7 6.04 5.75 -34.09
CA PHE A 7 5.04 6.62 -33.49
C PHE A 7 5.16 6.50 -31.96
N THR A 8 5.68 7.54 -31.33
CA THR A 8 5.83 7.67 -29.87
C THR A 8 4.46 7.60 -29.18
N ARG A 9 4.17 6.46 -28.53
CA ARG A 9 2.89 6.17 -27.84
C ARG A 9 2.57 7.06 -26.63
N THR A 10 3.50 7.90 -26.17
CA THR A 10 3.35 8.64 -24.91
C THR A 10 2.66 10.00 -25.08
N VAL A 11 2.67 10.60 -26.27
CA VAL A 11 2.14 11.95 -26.51
C VAL A 11 0.64 11.95 -26.83
N ALA A 12 0.08 10.80 -27.26
CA ALA A 12 -1.31 10.69 -27.69
C ALA A 12 -2.34 10.61 -26.54
N TYR A 13 -1.94 10.16 -25.34
CA TYR A 13 -2.89 9.98 -24.23
C TYR A 13 -3.36 11.31 -23.61
N SER A 14 -2.52 12.34 -23.58
CA SER A 14 -2.89 13.65 -23.02
C SER A 14 -3.85 14.44 -23.92
N SER A 15 -3.74 14.25 -25.23
CA SER A 15 -4.53 14.97 -26.24
C SER A 15 -5.91 14.36 -26.47
N LEU A 16 -6.08 13.04 -26.26
CA LEU A 16 -7.38 12.37 -26.33
C LEU A 16 -8.32 12.71 -25.17
N LEU A 17 -7.79 13.06 -23.99
CA LEU A 17 -8.58 13.46 -22.82
C LEU A 17 -9.19 14.87 -22.94
N ASN A 18 -8.75 15.67 -23.92
CA ASN A 18 -9.22 17.03 -24.14
C ASN A 18 -10.29 17.13 -25.25
N ASN A 19 -10.62 16.03 -25.93
CA ASN A 19 -11.63 16.02 -26.98
C ASN A 19 -12.94 15.38 -26.46
N PRO A 20 -13.96 16.18 -26.08
CA PRO A 20 -15.23 15.68 -25.56
C PRO A 20 -16.05 14.88 -26.58
N ASN A 21 -15.64 14.85 -27.85
CA ASN A 21 -16.28 14.05 -28.91
C ASN A 21 -15.71 12.62 -29.02
N VAL A 22 -14.62 12.29 -28.32
CA VAL A 22 -13.96 10.96 -28.39
C VAL A 22 -14.00 10.24 -27.05
N ALA A 23 -13.87 10.96 -25.94
CA ALA A 23 -14.12 10.42 -24.62
C ALA A 23 -15.63 10.55 -24.35
N GLY A 24 -16.35 9.41 -24.30
CA GLY A 24 -17.75 9.37 -23.87
C GLY A 24 -17.99 10.12 -22.53
N PRO A 25 -19.25 10.30 -22.10
CA PRO A 25 -19.57 11.15 -20.96
C PRO A 25 -18.68 10.83 -19.76
N ALA A 26 -17.93 11.83 -19.30
CA ALA A 26 -16.96 11.65 -18.22
C ALA A 26 -17.68 11.09 -16.99
N VAL A 27 -17.31 9.88 -16.57
CA VAL A 27 -17.86 9.21 -15.39
C VAL A 27 -17.73 10.19 -14.21
N PRO A 28 -18.79 10.49 -13.44
CA PRO A 28 -18.78 11.54 -12.41
C PRO A 28 -17.59 11.45 -11.43
N TYR A 29 -17.20 10.21 -11.10
CA TYR A 29 -16.04 9.90 -10.27
C TYR A 29 -14.71 10.45 -10.83
N SER A 30 -14.52 10.42 -12.15
CA SER A 30 -13.28 10.88 -12.80
C SER A 30 -13.08 12.40 -12.68
N ARG A 31 -14.16 13.19 -12.74
CA ARG A 31 -14.12 14.65 -12.60
C ARG A 31 -13.80 15.06 -11.16
N ASP A 32 -14.43 14.41 -10.19
CA ASP A 32 -14.18 14.67 -8.78
C ASP A 32 -12.77 14.25 -8.37
N TYR A 33 -12.28 13.12 -8.89
CA TYR A 33 -10.89 12.70 -8.68
C TYR A 33 -9.91 13.73 -9.23
N LYS A 34 -10.07 14.14 -10.49
CA LYS A 34 -9.17 15.12 -11.13
C LYS A 34 -9.08 16.42 -10.31
N ARG A 35 -10.23 16.96 -9.89
CA ARG A 35 -10.30 18.18 -9.07
C ARG A 35 -9.60 18.00 -7.72
N LYS A 36 -9.84 16.88 -7.02
CA LYS A 36 -9.20 16.59 -5.74
C LYS A 36 -7.68 16.41 -5.89
N PHE A 37 -7.25 15.78 -6.97
CA PHE A 37 -5.83 15.60 -7.29
C PHE A 37 -5.12 16.92 -7.59
N GLU A 38 -5.73 17.79 -8.41
CA GLU A 38 -5.21 19.13 -8.68
C GLU A 38 -5.15 19.97 -7.39
N TYR A 39 -6.19 19.90 -6.56
CA TYR A 39 -6.21 20.54 -5.25
C TYR A 39 -5.07 20.04 -4.35
N LEU A 40 -4.90 18.73 -4.21
CA LEU A 40 -3.80 18.13 -3.45
C LEU A 40 -2.44 18.64 -3.94
N LYS A 41 -2.19 18.59 -5.26
CA LYS A 41 -0.95 19.09 -5.87
C LYS A 41 -0.70 20.57 -5.56
N SER A 42 -1.74 21.39 -5.58
CA SER A 42 -1.62 22.82 -5.25
C SER A 42 -1.26 23.09 -3.79
N LYS A 43 -1.58 22.15 -2.89
CA LYS A 43 -1.33 22.24 -1.45
C LYS A 43 -0.05 21.53 -0.99
N LEU A 44 0.61 20.77 -1.87
CA LEU A 44 1.87 20.11 -1.51
C LEU A 44 2.93 21.16 -1.16
N PRO A 45 3.71 20.96 -0.07
CA PRO A 45 4.77 21.89 0.31
C PRO A 45 5.79 22.05 -0.80
N LYS A 46 6.09 23.29 -1.17
CA LYS A 46 7.13 23.57 -2.15
C LYS A 46 8.51 23.45 -1.47
N PRO A 47 9.53 22.98 -2.19
CA PRO A 47 10.88 22.94 -1.68
C PRO A 47 11.37 24.38 -1.48
N SER A 48 11.67 24.77 -0.24
CA SER A 48 12.26 26.06 0.12
C SER A 48 13.56 25.81 0.88
N ASN A 49 14.66 26.48 0.52
CA ASN A 49 15.98 26.33 1.16
C ASN A 49 16.55 24.90 1.15
N ILE A 50 16.18 24.06 0.18
CA ILE A 50 16.74 22.73 -0.01
C ILE A 50 17.55 22.64 -1.31
N PRO A 51 18.52 21.71 -1.44
CA PRO A 51 19.26 21.52 -2.67
C PRO A 51 18.34 21.28 -3.87
N ASN A 52 18.70 21.79 -5.04
CA ASN A 52 17.88 21.67 -6.25
C ASN A 52 17.68 20.21 -6.71
N LYS A 53 18.60 19.31 -6.34
CA LYS A 53 18.56 17.89 -6.74
C LYS A 53 18.80 16.96 -5.56
N PHE A 54 18.11 15.82 -5.58
CA PHE A 54 18.38 14.67 -4.72
C PHE A 54 18.89 13.52 -5.59
N ALA A 55 20.21 13.33 -5.58
CA ALA A 55 20.87 12.31 -6.39
C ALA A 55 20.86 10.95 -5.69
N MET A 56 20.41 9.92 -6.41
CA MET A 56 20.47 8.53 -6.00
C MET A 56 21.18 7.74 -7.09
N LYS A 57 22.30 7.11 -6.73
CA LYS A 57 22.99 6.13 -7.57
C LYS A 57 22.60 4.76 -7.07
N VAL A 58 22.02 3.94 -7.93
CA VAL A 58 21.48 2.62 -7.56
C VAL A 58 21.80 1.61 -8.65
N THR A 59 21.94 0.35 -8.30
CA THR A 59 22.03 -0.75 -9.27
C THR A 59 20.66 -1.37 -9.48
N ARG A 60 20.33 -1.82 -10.70
CA ARG A 60 19.05 -2.52 -10.94
C ARG A 60 18.93 -3.80 -10.13
N ALA A 61 20.04 -4.52 -9.97
CA ALA A 61 20.08 -5.79 -9.25
C ALA A 61 19.90 -5.66 -7.73
N LYS A 62 20.22 -4.50 -7.15
CA LYS A 62 20.13 -4.23 -5.71
C LYS A 62 19.36 -2.95 -5.42
N VAL A 63 18.34 -2.67 -6.24
CA VAL A 63 17.61 -1.40 -6.19
C VAL A 63 17.00 -1.17 -4.81
N LEU A 64 16.55 -2.23 -4.13
CA LEU A 64 15.98 -2.14 -2.79
C LEU A 64 17.03 -1.77 -1.75
N GLU A 65 18.12 -2.54 -1.68
CA GLU A 65 19.19 -2.37 -0.68
C GLU A 65 19.94 -1.05 -0.85
N ASP A 66 20.25 -0.68 -2.10
CA ASP A 66 20.93 0.58 -2.41
C ASP A 66 20.06 1.78 -2.01
N THR A 67 18.77 1.72 -2.37
CA THR A 67 17.81 2.78 -2.04
C THR A 67 17.58 2.89 -0.54
N TYR A 68 17.46 1.75 0.16
CA TYR A 68 17.33 1.71 1.62
C TYR A 68 18.54 2.35 2.31
N ARG A 69 19.77 2.01 1.87
CA ARG A 69 21.00 2.60 2.41
C ARG A 69 21.07 4.10 2.18
N ILE A 70 20.64 4.60 1.02
CA ILE A 70 20.62 6.04 0.75
C ILE A 70 19.60 6.72 1.66
N LEU A 71 18.36 6.24 1.70
CA LEU A 71 17.27 6.87 2.45
C LEU A 71 17.41 6.78 3.97
N SER A 72 18.10 5.76 4.49
CA SER A 72 18.38 5.65 5.92
C SER A 72 19.33 6.75 6.42
N THR A 73 20.24 7.23 5.56
CA THR A 73 21.14 8.35 5.89
C THR A 73 20.47 9.73 5.80
N VAL A 74 19.27 9.82 5.23
CA VAL A 74 18.56 11.10 5.08
C VAL A 74 17.94 11.52 6.41
N THR A 75 18.58 12.49 7.07
CA THR A 75 18.09 13.10 8.31
C THR A 75 16.95 14.09 8.09
N SER A 76 17.03 14.90 7.03
CA SER A 76 15.99 15.89 6.70
C SER A 76 15.07 15.36 5.59
N VAL A 77 13.82 15.07 5.95
CA VAL A 77 12.77 14.58 5.03
C VAL A 77 12.47 15.59 3.93
N GLU A 78 12.72 16.88 4.16
CA GLU A 78 12.49 17.92 3.16
C GLU A 78 13.36 17.74 1.92
N ARG A 79 14.55 17.15 2.07
CA ARG A 79 15.44 16.83 0.93
C ARG A 79 14.80 15.86 -0.06
N LEU A 80 13.86 15.02 0.38
CA LEU A 80 13.15 14.08 -0.49
C LEU A 80 12.13 14.78 -1.41
N ARG A 81 11.84 16.07 -1.15
CA ARG A 81 11.00 16.93 -1.99
C ARG A 81 11.78 17.58 -3.14
N SER A 82 13.12 17.56 -3.10
CA SER A 82 13.97 18.06 -4.20
C SER A 82 13.74 17.24 -5.47
N LYS A 83 14.10 17.81 -6.63
CA LYS A 83 14.01 17.09 -7.91
C LYS A 83 14.83 15.80 -7.83
N LEU A 84 14.20 14.66 -8.09
CA LEU A 84 14.88 13.37 -8.08
C LEU A 84 15.84 13.27 -9.25
N TRP A 85 17.04 12.79 -8.96
CA TRP A 85 18.09 12.56 -9.93
C TRP A 85 18.56 11.11 -9.77
N ILE A 86 17.98 10.22 -10.57
CA ILE A 86 18.27 8.79 -10.52
C ILE A 86 19.33 8.45 -11.56
N GLU A 87 20.40 7.83 -11.11
CA GLU A 87 21.44 7.25 -11.95
C GLU A 87 21.47 5.74 -11.68
N PHE A 88 21.27 4.95 -12.72
CA PHE A 88 21.57 3.52 -12.66
C PHE A 88 23.05 3.34 -13.01
N ASP A 89 23.79 2.56 -12.22
CA ASP A 89 25.18 2.24 -12.54
C ASP A 89 25.25 1.58 -13.95
N ASP A 90 26.33 1.89 -14.67
CA ASP A 90 26.65 1.41 -16.03
C ASP A 90 25.79 1.94 -17.20
N GLU A 91 25.00 3.01 -17.03
CA GLU A 91 24.24 3.62 -18.14
C GLU A 91 24.31 5.17 -18.20
N GLU A 92 24.60 5.71 -19.39
CA GLU A 92 24.32 7.12 -19.70
C GLU A 92 22.82 7.30 -19.92
N VAL A 93 22.13 7.88 -18.94
CA VAL A 93 20.67 8.07 -18.98
C VAL A 93 20.29 9.12 -20.04
N LEU A 94 19.70 8.65 -21.15
CA LEU A 94 19.21 9.46 -22.28
C LEU A 94 17.90 10.22 -22.01
N ASP A 95 17.10 9.83 -20.99
CA ASP A 95 15.83 10.50 -20.67
C ASP A 95 15.50 10.51 -19.16
N TYR A 96 15.62 11.71 -18.57
CA TYR A 96 15.44 11.96 -17.13
C TYR A 96 14.03 11.66 -16.61
N GLY A 97 13.01 11.76 -17.47
CA GLY A 97 11.63 11.43 -17.10
C GLY A 97 11.37 9.93 -17.00
N GLY A 98 12.06 9.15 -17.83
CA GLY A 98 12.01 7.70 -17.91
C GLY A 98 12.66 7.04 -16.71
N ALA A 99 13.90 7.43 -16.38
CA ALA A 99 14.67 6.81 -15.29
C ALA A 99 13.95 6.87 -13.93
N SER A 100 13.33 8.00 -13.59
CA SER A 100 12.54 8.10 -12.35
C SER A 100 11.31 7.20 -12.38
N ARG A 101 10.66 7.01 -13.54
CA ARG A 101 9.49 6.13 -13.65
C ARG A 101 9.91 4.67 -13.49
N GLU A 102 10.98 4.27 -14.19
CA GLU A 102 11.57 2.94 -14.10
C GLU A 102 12.01 2.62 -12.67
N PHE A 103 12.68 3.56 -12.00
CA PHE A 103 13.07 3.43 -10.61
C PHE A 103 11.92 3.07 -9.67
N PHE A 104 10.83 3.84 -9.68
CA PHE A 104 9.69 3.54 -8.82
C PHE A 104 9.04 2.20 -9.15
N TYR A 105 9.01 1.82 -10.44
CA TYR A 105 8.49 0.53 -10.89
C TYR A 105 9.33 -0.65 -10.38
N LEU A 106 10.64 -0.62 -10.60
CA LEU A 106 11.56 -1.67 -10.12
C LEU A 106 11.54 -1.75 -8.59
N LEU A 107 11.63 -0.61 -7.91
CA LEU A 107 11.62 -0.57 -6.46
C LEU A 107 10.30 -1.07 -5.87
N SER A 108 9.15 -0.74 -6.45
CA SER A 108 7.86 -1.27 -5.96
C SER A 108 7.81 -2.78 -6.03
N ARG A 109 8.34 -3.40 -7.09
CA ARG A 109 8.33 -4.85 -7.22
C ARG A 109 9.16 -5.53 -6.14
N GLU A 110 10.30 -4.97 -5.78
CA GLU A 110 11.12 -5.51 -4.68
C GLU A 110 10.48 -5.24 -3.31
N MET A 111 10.04 -4.02 -3.03
CA MET A 111 9.42 -3.66 -1.73
C MET A 111 8.20 -4.50 -1.38
N PHE A 112 7.41 -4.87 -2.40
CA PHE A 112 6.13 -5.56 -2.24
C PHE A 112 6.20 -7.04 -2.60
N ASN A 113 7.41 -7.58 -2.83
CA ASN A 113 7.62 -9.00 -3.01
C ASN A 113 7.43 -9.73 -1.68
N PRO A 114 6.47 -10.67 -1.57
CA PRO A 114 6.23 -11.42 -0.33
C PRO A 114 7.42 -12.21 0.18
N TYR A 115 8.41 -12.49 -0.68
CA TYR A 115 9.66 -13.14 -0.30
C TYR A 115 10.40 -12.41 0.83
N TYR A 116 10.31 -11.08 0.90
CA TYR A 116 10.94 -10.29 1.97
C TYR A 116 10.15 -10.31 3.29
N GLY A 117 8.98 -10.96 3.33
CA GLY A 117 8.17 -11.13 4.53
C GLY A 117 7.54 -9.84 5.08
N LEU A 118 7.59 -8.71 4.36
CA LEU A 118 6.98 -7.44 4.78
C LEU A 118 5.49 -7.36 4.43
N PHE A 119 5.14 -7.87 3.25
CA PHE A 119 3.77 -7.94 2.75
C PHE A 119 3.47 -9.38 2.32
N GLU A 120 2.18 -9.71 2.28
CA GLU A 120 1.68 -10.99 1.79
C GLU A 120 0.47 -10.76 0.90
N TYR A 121 0.13 -11.75 0.07
CA TYR A 121 -1.09 -11.71 -0.72
C TYR A 121 -2.31 -11.91 0.18
N SER A 122 -3.38 -11.17 -0.09
CA SER A 122 -4.66 -11.41 0.57
C SER A 122 -5.34 -12.67 0.02
N ALA A 123 -6.12 -13.33 0.86
CA ALA A 123 -6.80 -14.59 0.53
C ALA A 123 -7.86 -14.44 -0.56
N ALA A 124 -8.49 -13.26 -0.70
CA ALA A 124 -9.62 -13.06 -1.61
C ALA A 124 -9.26 -13.18 -3.10
N ASP A 125 -8.09 -12.70 -3.53
CA ASP A 125 -7.78 -12.63 -4.96
C ASP A 125 -6.33 -12.93 -5.35
N ASN A 126 -5.41 -13.21 -4.42
CA ASN A 126 -3.97 -13.43 -4.70
C ASN A 126 -3.28 -12.29 -5.49
N TYR A 127 -3.92 -11.13 -5.66
CA TYR A 127 -3.39 -9.99 -6.41
C TYR A 127 -3.23 -8.74 -5.53
N THR A 128 -4.04 -8.63 -4.48
CA THR A 128 -3.93 -7.55 -3.51
C THR A 128 -3.01 -7.92 -2.35
N LEU A 129 -2.32 -6.92 -1.82
CA LEU A 129 -1.32 -7.07 -0.76
C LEU A 129 -1.83 -6.52 0.57
N GLN A 130 -1.41 -7.17 1.65
CA GLN A 130 -1.59 -6.72 3.03
C GLN A 130 -0.28 -6.80 3.81
N ILE A 131 -0.18 -6.07 4.92
CA ILE A 131 0.99 -6.15 5.80
C ILE A 131 1.04 -7.56 6.38
N ASN A 132 2.20 -8.20 6.29
CA ASN A 132 2.41 -9.50 6.92
C ASN A 132 2.44 -9.31 8.46
N PRO A 133 1.48 -9.89 9.21
CA PRO A 133 1.44 -9.75 10.67
C PRO A 133 2.68 -10.36 11.36
N VAL A 134 3.34 -11.34 10.73
CA VAL A 134 4.56 -11.99 11.26
C VAL A 134 5.85 -11.39 10.70
N SER A 135 5.79 -10.22 10.06
CA SER A 135 6.97 -9.56 9.48
C SER A 135 8.14 -9.38 10.45
N GLY A 136 7.87 -9.17 11.74
CA GLY A 136 8.91 -9.05 12.78
C GLY A 136 9.63 -10.36 13.11
N MET A 137 9.00 -11.51 12.83
CA MET A 137 9.65 -12.82 12.94
C MET A 137 10.52 -13.13 11.70
N CYS A 138 10.14 -12.60 10.53
CA CYS A 138 10.92 -12.74 9.31
C CYS A 138 12.14 -11.80 9.25
N ASN A 139 12.04 -10.62 9.86
CA ASN A 139 13.06 -9.58 9.80
C ASN A 139 13.01 -8.69 11.05
N GLU A 140 14.08 -8.70 11.85
CA GLU A 140 14.21 -7.87 13.06
C GLU A 140 14.10 -6.36 12.76
N ASP A 141 14.53 -5.93 11.57
CA ASP A 141 14.49 -4.54 11.13
C ASP A 141 13.19 -4.16 10.39
N HIS A 142 12.16 -5.01 10.41
CA HIS A 142 10.93 -4.82 9.61
C HIS A 142 10.28 -3.43 9.78
N LEU A 143 10.30 -2.85 11.00
CA LEU A 143 9.77 -1.50 11.26
C LEU A 143 10.55 -0.41 10.51
N SER A 144 11.87 -0.57 10.42
CA SER A 144 12.72 0.34 9.63
C SER A 144 12.38 0.24 8.15
N TYR A 145 12.14 -0.98 7.65
CA TYR A 145 11.67 -1.21 6.28
C TYR A 145 10.29 -0.61 6.03
N PHE A 146 9.32 -0.74 6.94
CA PHE A 146 8.01 -0.08 6.80
C PHE A 146 8.11 1.44 6.77
N LYS A 147 8.97 2.03 7.62
CA LYS A 147 9.25 3.47 7.59
C LYS A 147 9.87 3.89 6.26
N PHE A 148 10.77 3.08 5.72
CA PHE A 148 11.37 3.27 4.40
C PHE A 148 10.32 3.21 3.28
N ILE A 149 9.48 2.17 3.24
CA ILE A 149 8.38 2.02 2.28
C ILE A 149 7.42 3.20 2.37
N GLY A 150 7.09 3.66 3.58
CA GLY A 150 6.26 4.84 3.81
C GLY A 150 6.88 6.12 3.23
N ARG A 151 8.21 6.29 3.34
CA ARG A 151 8.94 7.39 2.69
C ARG A 151 8.85 7.29 1.16
N ILE A 152 9.06 6.12 0.59
CA ILE A 152 8.97 5.89 -0.86
C ILE A 152 7.55 6.15 -1.38
N ALA A 153 6.51 5.68 -0.68
CA ALA A 153 5.12 5.95 -1.03
C ALA A 153 4.81 7.45 -0.98
N GLY A 154 5.29 8.15 0.06
CA GLY A 154 5.19 9.61 0.14
C GLY A 154 5.91 10.31 -1.01
N MET A 155 7.10 9.86 -1.38
CA MET A 155 7.85 10.38 -2.53
C MET A 155 7.11 10.13 -3.85
N ALA A 156 6.54 8.95 -4.05
CA ALA A 156 5.78 8.62 -5.25
C ALA A 156 4.58 9.57 -5.40
N VAL A 157 3.81 9.80 -4.33
CA VAL A 157 2.70 10.75 -4.34
C VAL A 157 3.17 12.18 -4.60
N TYR A 158 4.25 12.62 -3.93
CA TYR A 158 4.79 13.98 -4.08
C TYR A 158 5.26 14.27 -5.51
N HIS A 159 6.01 13.34 -6.11
CA HIS A 159 6.60 13.48 -7.45
C HIS A 159 5.65 13.03 -8.57
N GLY A 160 4.42 12.60 -8.25
CA GLY A 160 3.43 12.14 -9.22
C GLY A 160 3.86 10.86 -9.96
N LYS A 161 4.49 9.94 -9.24
CA LYS A 161 4.88 8.61 -9.72
C LYS A 161 3.94 7.55 -9.16
N LEU A 162 3.84 6.44 -9.85
CA LEU A 162 3.02 5.30 -9.46
C LEU A 162 3.92 4.20 -8.91
N LEU A 163 3.40 3.47 -7.92
CA LEU A 163 3.98 2.23 -7.43
C LEU A 163 3.19 1.08 -8.07
N ASP A 164 3.90 0.02 -8.46
CA ASP A 164 3.32 -1.20 -8.99
C ASP A 164 2.91 -2.13 -7.83
N ALA A 165 1.83 -1.75 -7.14
CA ALA A 165 1.21 -2.55 -6.09
C ALA A 165 -0.25 -2.18 -5.88
N PHE A 166 -1.05 -3.20 -5.56
CA PHE A 166 -2.45 -3.05 -5.19
C PHE A 166 -2.59 -3.50 -3.74
N PHE A 167 -3.07 -2.61 -2.87
CA PHE A 167 -3.33 -2.97 -1.48
C PHE A 167 -4.80 -3.26 -1.26
N ILE A 168 -5.08 -4.05 -0.23
CA ILE A 168 -6.45 -4.24 0.25
C ILE A 168 -7.10 -2.90 0.64
N ARG A 169 -8.43 -2.80 0.48
CA ARG A 169 -9.17 -1.58 0.81
C ARG A 169 -8.96 -1.09 2.26
N PRO A 170 -8.89 -1.96 3.28
CA PRO A 170 -8.55 -1.55 4.65
C PRO A 170 -7.24 -0.77 4.76
N PHE A 171 -6.20 -1.12 3.98
CA PHE A 171 -4.91 -0.46 4.02
C PHE A 171 -5.03 1.05 3.72
N TYR A 172 -5.74 1.40 2.66
CA TYR A 172 -6.00 2.81 2.32
C TYR A 172 -6.88 3.52 3.35
N LYS A 173 -7.82 2.81 3.98
CA LYS A 173 -8.66 3.37 5.05
C LYS A 173 -7.83 3.68 6.30
N MET A 174 -6.92 2.79 6.67
CA MET A 174 -5.97 2.99 7.78
C MET A 174 -5.09 4.22 7.54
N MET A 175 -4.54 4.39 6.32
CA MET A 175 -3.77 5.59 5.97
C MET A 175 -4.57 6.90 6.11
N LEU A 176 -5.89 6.85 5.92
CA LEU A 176 -6.79 7.99 6.04
C LEU A 176 -7.41 8.14 7.45
N GLY A 177 -7.05 7.28 8.40
CA GLY A 177 -7.66 7.26 9.74
C GLY A 177 -9.16 6.92 9.74
N LYS A 178 -9.65 6.20 8.72
CA LYS A 178 -11.05 5.79 8.62
C LYS A 178 -11.27 4.45 9.30
N THR A 179 -12.37 4.33 10.04
CA THR A 179 -12.78 3.09 10.72
C THR A 179 -12.95 1.95 9.73
N ILE A 180 -12.37 0.78 10.04
CA ILE A 180 -12.58 -0.46 9.31
C ILE A 180 -13.93 -1.05 9.72
N THR A 181 -14.66 -1.55 8.73
CA THR A 181 -16.01 -2.10 8.90
C THR A 181 -16.03 -3.54 8.44
N LEU A 182 -17.00 -4.34 8.91
CA LEU A 182 -17.19 -5.72 8.47
C LEU A 182 -17.24 -5.85 6.93
N LYS A 183 -17.85 -4.88 6.25
CA LYS A 183 -17.91 -4.86 4.77
C LYS A 183 -16.54 -4.74 4.10
N ASP A 184 -15.53 -4.22 4.77
CA ASP A 184 -14.18 -4.20 4.21
C ASP A 184 -13.53 -5.59 4.23
N MET A 185 -13.99 -6.50 5.11
CA MET A 185 -13.54 -7.89 5.15
C MET A 185 -13.97 -8.67 3.91
N GLU A 186 -15.14 -8.36 3.34
CA GLU A 186 -15.63 -8.99 2.11
C GLU A 186 -14.60 -8.94 0.97
N ALA A 187 -13.82 -7.85 0.91
CA ALA A 187 -12.79 -7.61 -0.09
C ALA A 187 -11.40 -8.19 0.27
N VAL A 188 -11.22 -8.72 1.48
CA VAL A 188 -9.96 -9.30 1.98
C VAL A 188 -10.06 -10.81 2.08
N ASP A 189 -11.17 -11.27 2.67
CA ASP A 189 -11.49 -12.67 2.88
C ASP A 189 -13.02 -12.83 2.86
N THR A 190 -13.55 -13.31 1.74
CA THR A 190 -14.99 -13.50 1.55
C THR A 190 -15.55 -14.61 2.43
N GLU A 191 -14.78 -15.66 2.72
CA GLU A 191 -15.22 -16.78 3.55
C GLU A 191 -15.34 -16.35 5.01
N TYR A 192 -14.33 -15.64 5.50
CA TYR A 192 -14.35 -15.06 6.84
C TYR A 192 -15.45 -14.01 6.99
N TYR A 193 -15.65 -13.16 5.98
CA TYR A 193 -16.77 -12.22 5.94
C TYR A 193 -18.14 -12.92 6.06
N ASN A 194 -18.36 -13.99 5.30
CA ASN A 194 -19.62 -14.73 5.33
C ASN A 194 -19.87 -15.37 6.70
N SER A 195 -18.83 -15.92 7.32
CA SER A 195 -18.89 -16.49 8.67
C SER A 195 -19.26 -15.45 9.72
N LEU A 196 -18.58 -14.30 9.71
CA LEU A 196 -18.90 -13.19 10.62
C LEU A 196 -20.30 -12.63 10.37
N ARG A 197 -20.70 -12.50 9.11
CA ARG A 197 -22.04 -12.05 8.75
C ARG A 197 -23.12 -13.02 9.24
N TRP A 198 -22.88 -14.33 9.12
CA TRP A 198 -23.80 -15.34 9.63
C TRP A 198 -23.98 -15.21 11.14
N ILE A 199 -22.89 -15.04 11.90
CA ILE A 199 -22.94 -14.80 13.36
C ILE A 199 -23.76 -13.53 13.66
N MET A 200 -23.58 -12.47 12.88
CA MET A 200 -24.34 -11.23 13.07
C MET A 200 -25.84 -11.39 12.79
N ASP A 201 -26.21 -12.21 11.82
CA ASP A 201 -27.60 -12.38 11.38
C ASP A 201 -28.35 -13.51 12.14
N ASN A 202 -27.64 -14.46 12.76
CA ASN A 202 -28.21 -15.65 13.41
C ASN A 202 -27.79 -15.76 14.89
N ASP A 203 -28.40 -16.67 15.66
CA ASP A 203 -27.98 -16.96 17.03
C ASP A 203 -26.74 -17.87 17.01
N PRO A 204 -25.57 -17.44 17.52
CA PRO A 204 -24.36 -18.24 17.53
C PRO A 204 -24.26 -19.19 18.73
N ALA A 205 -25.28 -19.28 19.60
CA ALA A 205 -25.22 -20.07 20.84
C ALA A 205 -24.82 -21.55 20.60
N ASP A 206 -25.27 -22.14 19.50
CA ASP A 206 -24.98 -23.54 19.14
C ASP A 206 -23.58 -23.73 18.53
N LEU A 207 -22.86 -22.66 18.23
CA LEU A 207 -21.51 -22.73 17.64
C LEU A 207 -20.38 -22.83 18.68
N ASP A 208 -20.69 -22.70 19.98
CA ASP A 208 -19.73 -22.68 21.10
C ASP A 208 -18.49 -21.79 20.83
N LEU A 209 -18.71 -20.64 20.20
CA LEU A 209 -17.66 -19.69 19.90
C LEU A 209 -17.22 -18.96 21.17
N ARG A 210 -15.92 -18.67 21.26
CA ARG A 210 -15.30 -17.86 22.32
C ARG A 210 -14.71 -16.58 21.71
N PHE A 211 -14.39 -15.60 22.56
CA PHE A 211 -13.70 -14.38 22.11
C PHE A 211 -12.20 -14.61 21.92
N CYS A 212 -11.85 -15.58 21.08
CA CYS A 212 -10.49 -15.93 20.69
C CYS A 212 -10.44 -16.28 19.20
N VAL A 213 -9.26 -16.16 18.61
CA VAL A 213 -8.98 -16.54 17.23
C VAL A 213 -7.76 -17.45 17.20
N ASP A 214 -7.80 -18.49 16.37
CA ASP A 214 -6.64 -19.33 16.10
C ASP A 214 -5.84 -18.72 14.94
N GLU A 215 -4.55 -18.51 15.16
CA GLU A 215 -3.63 -17.99 14.17
C GLU A 215 -2.58 -19.06 13.84
N ASP A 216 -2.41 -19.37 12.55
CA ASP A 216 -1.33 -20.23 12.08
C ASP A 216 -0.03 -19.42 12.00
N LEU A 217 0.89 -19.72 12.90
CA LEU A 217 2.22 -19.12 12.94
C LEU A 217 3.25 -20.21 12.58
N PHE A 218 3.63 -20.26 11.30
CA PHE A 218 4.62 -21.21 10.76
C PHE A 218 4.27 -22.71 10.98
N GLY A 219 3.00 -23.07 10.80
CA GLY A 219 2.49 -24.43 10.99
C GLY A 219 2.16 -24.76 12.44
N GLN A 220 2.24 -23.79 13.35
CA GLN A 220 1.80 -23.91 14.74
C GLN A 220 0.58 -23.05 14.97
N MET A 221 -0.54 -23.69 15.30
CA MET A 221 -1.76 -22.99 15.69
C MET A 221 -1.58 -22.39 17.08
N GLN A 222 -1.73 -21.07 17.18
CA GLN A 222 -1.74 -20.33 18.44
C GLN A 222 -3.08 -19.64 18.64
N GLN A 223 -3.65 -19.81 19.83
CA GLN A 223 -4.90 -19.15 20.20
C GLN A 223 -4.61 -17.77 20.77
N ARG A 224 -5.21 -16.72 20.20
CA ARG A 224 -5.13 -15.34 20.67
C ARG A 224 -6.49 -14.86 21.16
N GLU A 225 -6.55 -14.34 22.38
CA GLU A 225 -7.78 -13.70 22.89
C GLU A 225 -8.05 -12.36 22.18
N LEU A 226 -9.30 -12.13 21.79
CA LEU A 226 -9.75 -10.88 21.16
C LEU A 226 -9.93 -9.77 22.20
N LYS A 227 -10.22 -10.14 23.45
CA LYS A 227 -10.35 -9.24 24.60
C LYS A 227 -9.89 -9.95 25.88
N PRO A 228 -9.61 -9.21 26.98
CA PRO A 228 -9.19 -9.83 28.24
C PRO A 228 -10.18 -10.91 28.70
N ASP A 229 -9.66 -12.10 29.04
CA ASP A 229 -10.45 -13.26 29.48
C ASP A 229 -11.41 -13.79 28.39
N GLY A 230 -11.04 -13.57 27.12
CA GLY A 230 -11.86 -13.88 25.96
C GLY A 230 -12.07 -15.38 25.74
N ALA A 231 -11.09 -16.23 26.10
CA ALA A 231 -11.23 -17.68 25.99
C ALA A 231 -12.34 -18.23 26.91
N ASN A 232 -12.56 -17.59 28.06
CA ASN A 232 -13.59 -18.00 29.01
C ASN A 232 -14.97 -17.41 28.72
N LEU A 233 -15.08 -16.46 27.79
CA LEU A 233 -16.34 -15.82 27.45
C LEU A 233 -16.97 -16.40 26.19
N ALA A 234 -18.17 -16.97 26.32
CA ALA A 234 -18.96 -17.44 25.18
C ALA A 234 -19.53 -16.28 24.37
N VAL A 235 -19.52 -16.45 23.04
CA VAL A 235 -20.25 -15.58 22.11
C VAL A 235 -21.71 -15.98 22.14
N THR A 236 -22.58 -15.01 22.43
CA THR A 236 -24.02 -15.16 22.60
C THR A 236 -24.73 -14.11 21.76
N GLN A 237 -26.04 -14.25 21.58
CA GLN A 237 -26.87 -13.25 20.91
C GLN A 237 -26.70 -11.83 21.48
N ALA A 238 -26.42 -11.70 22.79
CA ALA A 238 -26.29 -10.41 23.47
C ALA A 238 -24.95 -9.71 23.21
N ASN A 239 -23.86 -10.46 23.02
CA ASN A 239 -22.50 -9.92 22.92
C ASN A 239 -21.85 -10.11 21.53
N LYS A 240 -22.51 -10.77 20.58
CA LYS A 240 -21.99 -11.00 19.22
C LYS A 240 -21.62 -9.74 18.44
N ALA A 241 -22.19 -8.59 18.76
CA ALA A 241 -21.77 -7.34 18.13
C ALA A 241 -20.31 -6.99 18.46
N GLU A 242 -19.83 -7.36 19.65
CA GLU A 242 -18.46 -7.11 20.09
C GLU A 242 -17.44 -7.93 19.28
N SER A 243 -17.79 -9.14 18.84
CA SER A 243 -16.87 -10.00 18.07
C SER A 243 -16.56 -9.42 16.68
N SER A 244 -17.44 -8.57 16.15
CA SER A 244 -17.23 -7.84 14.89
C SER A 244 -16.55 -6.47 15.08
N GLY A 245 -16.55 -5.94 16.30
CA GLY A 245 -16.20 -4.55 16.62
C GLY A 245 -14.72 -4.28 16.91
N ASP A 246 -13.94 -5.34 17.17
CA ASP A 246 -12.50 -5.25 17.46
C ASP A 246 -11.59 -5.36 16.22
N LEU A 247 -12.12 -5.12 15.02
CA LEU A 247 -11.32 -4.77 13.82
C LEU A 247 -10.65 -3.37 13.94
N ARG A 248 -10.41 -2.88 15.15
CA ARG A 248 -9.52 -1.75 15.37
C ARG A 248 -8.11 -2.24 15.05
N PRO A 249 -7.31 -1.49 14.29
CA PRO A 249 -5.90 -1.81 14.18
C PRO A 249 -5.34 -1.89 15.60
N ALA A 250 -4.60 -2.96 15.89
CA ALA A 250 -3.84 -3.13 17.12
C ALA A 250 -2.73 -2.07 17.18
N SER A 251 -3.11 -0.80 17.36
CA SER A 251 -2.22 0.34 17.52
C SER A 251 -2.09 0.77 18.98
N ASN A 252 -2.56 -0.07 19.92
CA ASN A 252 -2.52 0.18 21.36
C ASN A 252 -1.82 -0.94 22.15
N LEU A 253 -0.87 -1.64 21.53
CA LEU A 253 0.22 -2.27 22.27
C LEU A 253 1.49 -1.52 21.89
N ARG A 254 2.09 -0.89 22.90
CA ARG A 254 3.30 -0.08 22.80
C ARG A 254 4.49 -0.88 22.31
#